data_AF-A0A523RGY5-F1
#
_entry.id   AF-A0A523RGY5-F1
#
_cell.length_a   1.000
_cell.length_b   1.000
_cell.length_c   1.000
_cell.angle_alpha   90.00
_cell.angle_beta   90.00
_cell.angle_gamma   90.00
#
_symmetry.space_group_name_H-M   'P 1'
#
loop_
_entity.id
_entity.type
_entity.pdbx_description
1 polymer ?
#
loop_
_entity_poly.entity_id
_entity_poly.type
_entity_poly.pdbx_seq_one_letter_code
_entity_poly.pdbx_strand_id
1 'polypeptide(L)'
;MLGNARFDGRDFDELRKITFERNFLKFPEGSVLVTQGNTKVIVTASVMENVPRFLQDSGTGWITAEYNMLPRATHSRNQRERDRLRVKGRTHE
;
A
#
# COMPACT_ATOMS: atom_id res chain seq x y z
N MET A 1 -36.69 -10.91 13.19
CA MET A 1 -35.72 -9.95 13.75
C MET A 1 -34.66 -9.74 12.68
N LEU A 2 -34.44 -8.49 12.25
CA LEU A 2 -33.50 -8.16 11.18
C LEU A 2 -32.10 -8.54 11.66
N GLY A 3 -31.53 -9.59 11.03
CA GLY A 3 -30.21 -10.10 11.35
C GLY A 3 -29.17 -8.99 11.26
N ASN A 4 -28.25 -9.01 12.21
CA ASN A 4 -27.30 -7.97 12.55
C ASN A 4 -26.17 -7.86 11.51
N ALA A 5 -26.51 -7.74 10.22
CA ALA A 5 -25.59 -7.75 9.11
C ALA A 5 -25.11 -6.34 8.76
N ARG A 6 -23.84 -6.20 8.40
CA ARG A 6 -23.25 -4.94 7.94
C ARG A 6 -23.89 -4.49 6.62
N PHE A 7 -23.63 -3.25 6.19
CA PHE A 7 -24.18 -2.70 4.94
C PHE A 7 -23.84 -3.52 3.68
N ASP A 8 -22.75 -4.28 3.71
CA ASP A 8 -22.29 -5.16 2.64
C ASP A 8 -22.62 -6.64 2.88
N GLY A 9 -23.52 -6.93 3.82
CA GLY A 9 -24.03 -8.26 4.12
C GLY A 9 -23.06 -9.18 4.88
N ARG A 10 -21.87 -8.68 5.23
CA ARG A 10 -20.87 -9.44 5.99
C ARG A 10 -21.17 -9.47 7.49
N ASP A 11 -20.69 -10.52 8.15
CA ASP A 11 -20.66 -10.59 9.61
C ASP A 11 -19.65 -9.57 10.20
N PHE A 12 -19.75 -9.32 11.50
CA PHE A 12 -18.92 -8.31 12.17
C PHE A 12 -17.43 -8.69 12.18
N ASP A 13 -17.13 -9.99 12.22
CA ASP A 13 -15.80 -10.60 12.22
C ASP A 13 -15.35 -11.12 10.83
N GLU A 14 -16.23 -11.09 9.84
CA GLU A 14 -15.90 -11.50 8.48
C GLU A 14 -15.08 -10.43 7.75
N LEU A 15 -13.94 -10.80 7.16
CA LEU A 15 -13.14 -9.92 6.29
C LEU A 15 -13.78 -9.75 4.91
N ARG A 16 -13.53 -8.61 4.25
CA ARG A 16 -13.83 -8.46 2.81
C ARG A 16 -12.99 -9.47 2.02
N LYS A 17 -13.49 -9.95 0.87
CA LYS A 17 -12.73 -10.81 -0.06
C LYS A 17 -11.35 -10.23 -0.37
N ILE A 18 -10.31 -11.04 -0.21
CA ILE A 18 -8.92 -10.68 -0.49
C ILE A 18 -8.41 -11.46 -1.72
N THR A 19 -7.71 -10.81 -2.63
CA THR A 19 -7.00 -11.46 -3.74
C THR A 19 -5.60 -10.89 -3.91
N PHE A 20 -4.68 -11.75 -4.35
CA PHE A 20 -3.28 -11.41 -4.64
C PHE A 20 -2.94 -11.80 -6.07
N GLU A 21 -2.67 -10.82 -6.92
CA GLU A 21 -2.19 -11.05 -8.28
C GLU A 21 -0.69 -10.74 -8.32
N ARG A 22 0.13 -11.79 -8.29
CA ARG A 22 1.61 -11.69 -8.30
C ARG A 22 2.11 -11.40 -9.71
N ASN A 23 3.32 -10.84 -9.80
CA ASN A 23 3.96 -10.45 -11.06
C ASN A 23 3.11 -9.44 -11.87
N PHE A 24 2.43 -8.55 -11.16
CA PHE A 24 1.52 -7.57 -11.75
C PHE A 24 2.24 -6.55 -12.65
N LEU A 25 3.47 -6.18 -12.29
CA LEU A 25 4.34 -5.29 -13.07
C LEU A 25 5.59 -6.05 -13.54
N LYS A 26 6.06 -5.69 -14.73
CA LYS A 26 7.18 -6.34 -15.41
C LYS A 26 8.56 -6.05 -14.79
N PHE A 27 8.76 -4.84 -14.26
CA PHE A 27 10.10 -4.33 -13.95
C PHE A 27 10.58 -4.56 -12.52
N PRO A 28 9.77 -4.36 -11.46
CA PRO A 28 10.23 -4.60 -10.09
C PRO A 28 10.58 -6.07 -9.88
N GLU A 29 11.61 -6.36 -9.07
CA GLU A 29 11.98 -7.73 -8.70
C GLU A 29 10.82 -8.48 -8.03
N GLY A 30 9.97 -7.75 -7.29
CA GLY A 30 8.70 -8.26 -6.78
C GLY A 30 7.56 -7.28 -7.03
N SER A 31 6.42 -7.77 -7.52
CA SER A 31 5.21 -6.94 -7.67
C SER A 31 3.93 -7.73 -7.40
N VAL A 32 2.96 -7.08 -6.77
CA VAL A 32 1.64 -7.67 -6.51
C VAL A 32 0.55 -6.60 -6.54
N LEU A 33 -0.59 -6.91 -7.16
CA LEU A 33 -1.83 -6.17 -6.95
C LEU A 33 -2.61 -6.87 -5.83
N VAL A 34 -2.75 -6.18 -4.69
CA VAL A 34 -3.55 -6.62 -3.56
C VAL A 34 -4.92 -5.98 -3.67
N THR A 35 -5.98 -6.79 -3.62
CA THR A 35 -7.36 -6.30 -3.59
C THR A 35 -8.05 -6.82 -2.34
N GLN A 36 -8.68 -5.93 -1.57
CA GLN A 36 -9.54 -6.27 -0.43
C GLN A 36 -10.88 -5.55 -0.58
N GLY A 37 -11.89 -6.28 -1.07
CA GLY A 37 -13.13 -5.67 -1.55
C GLY A 37 -12.84 -4.61 -2.63
N ASN A 38 -13.27 -3.37 -2.42
CA ASN A 38 -13.00 -2.26 -3.35
C ASN A 38 -11.66 -1.56 -3.13
N THR A 39 -10.92 -1.90 -2.06
CA THR A 39 -9.59 -1.34 -1.82
C THR A 39 -8.58 -2.08 -2.69
N LYS A 40 -7.82 -1.33 -3.50
CA LYS A 40 -6.78 -1.87 -4.39
C LYS A 40 -5.46 -1.16 -4.14
N VAL A 41 -4.39 -1.93 -3.97
CA VAL A 41 -3.04 -1.42 -3.73
C VAL A 41 -2.06 -2.18 -4.62
N ILE A 42 -1.28 -1.43 -5.42
CA ILE A 42 -0.12 -1.98 -6.11
C ILE A 42 1.04 -1.91 -5.12
N VAL A 43 1.68 -3.04 -4.87
CA VAL A 43 2.86 -3.15 -4.01
C VAL A 43 4.02 -3.62 -4.87
N THR A 44 5.15 -2.92 -4.79
CA THR A 44 6.37 -3.23 -5.52
C THR A 44 7.53 -3.34 -4.54
N ALA A 45 8.41 -4.30 -4.75
CA ALA A 45 9.70 -4.42 -4.09
C ALA A 45 10.78 -4.20 -5.14
N SER A 46 11.70 -3.30 -4.86
CA SER A 46 12.88 -3.05 -5.69
C SER A 46 14.14 -3.20 -4.86
N VAL A 47 15.13 -3.90 -5.40
CA VAL A 47 16.41 -4.13 -4.73
C VAL A 47 17.40 -3.03 -5.11
N MET A 48 18.10 -2.49 -4.13
CA MET A 48 19.20 -1.56 -4.33
C MET A 48 20.45 -2.13 -3.68
N GLU A 49 21.57 -2.14 -4.41
CA GLU A 49 22.90 -2.56 -3.93
C GLU A 49 23.55 -1.46 -3.06
N ASN A 50 22.82 -0.98 -2.06
CA ASN A 50 23.18 0.13 -1.19
C ASN A 50 22.38 0.03 0.12
N VAL A 51 22.99 0.48 1.22
CA VAL A 51 22.30 0.74 2.48
C VAL A 51 22.45 2.21 2.91
N PRO A 52 21.50 2.75 3.71
CA PRO A 52 21.63 4.08 4.29
C PRO A 52 22.97 4.30 4.99
N ARG A 53 23.44 5.57 5.02
CA ARG A 53 24.77 5.92 5.57
C ARG A 53 25.04 5.39 6.97
N PHE A 54 24.01 5.33 7.83
CA PHE A 54 24.14 4.85 9.21
C PHE A 54 24.28 3.32 9.34
N LEU A 55 24.13 2.57 8.23
CA LEU A 55 24.33 1.11 8.15
C LEU A 55 25.52 0.74 7.26
N GLN A 56 26.32 1.71 6.79
CA GLN A 56 27.54 1.39 6.06
C GLN A 56 28.47 0.56 6.95
N ASP A 57 29.09 -0.47 6.36
CA ASP A 57 30.02 -1.40 7.00
C ASP A 57 29.42 -2.26 8.15
N SER A 58 28.11 -2.22 8.39
CA SER A 58 27.47 -3.03 9.43
C SER A 58 27.29 -4.51 9.06
N GLY A 59 27.36 -4.85 7.77
CA GLY A 59 27.03 -6.17 7.24
C GLY A 59 25.53 -6.51 7.26
N THR A 60 24.64 -5.54 7.51
CA THR A 60 23.18 -5.75 7.57
C THR A 60 22.45 -5.08 6.41
N GLY A 61 21.37 -5.69 5.92
CA GLY A 61 20.48 -5.09 4.93
C GLY A 61 19.53 -4.05 5.53
N TRP A 62 18.79 -3.36 4.65
CA TRP A 62 17.77 -2.39 5.02
C TRP A 62 16.51 -2.53 4.17
N ILE A 63 15.34 -2.31 4.78
CA ILE A 63 14.05 -2.22 4.08
C ILE A 63 13.43 -0.88 4.46
N THR A 64 12.94 -0.17 3.45
CA THR A 64 12.14 1.04 3.60
C THR A 64 10.92 0.95 2.69
N ALA A 65 9.87 1.72 2.99
CA ALA A 65 8.68 1.77 2.16
C ALA A 65 8.36 3.22 1.75
N GLU A 66 7.67 3.35 0.62
CA GLU A 66 7.01 4.59 0.23
C GLU A 66 5.53 4.31 0.05
N TYR A 67 4.69 5.27 0.44
CA TYR A 67 3.25 5.20 0.27
C TYR A 67 2.75 6.38 -0.54
N ASN A 68 1.91 6.11 -1.53
CA ASN A 68 1.23 7.14 -2.29
C ASN A 68 -0.19 6.72 -2.64
N MET A 69 -1.13 7.66 -2.46
CA MET A 69 -2.52 7.48 -2.87
C MET A 69 -2.79 8.28 -4.15
N LEU A 70 -3.25 7.62 -5.21
CA LEU A 70 -3.63 8.31 -6.45
C LEU A 70 -4.76 9.33 -6.17
N PRO A 71 -4.76 10.52 -6.83
CA PRO A 71 -5.74 11.58 -6.62
C PRO A 71 -7.21 11.13 -6.66
N ARG A 72 -7.54 10.09 -7.43
CA ARG A 72 -8.91 9.57 -7.59
C ARG A 72 -9.12 8.19 -6.96
N ALA A 73 -8.31 7.82 -5.97
CA ALA A 73 -8.50 6.58 -5.23
C ALA A 73 -9.65 6.65 -4.18
N THR A 74 -10.17 7.84 -3.89
CA THR A 74 -11.27 8.09 -2.93
C THR A 74 -12.50 8.67 -3.61
N HIS A 75 -13.63 8.70 -2.87
CA HIS A 75 -14.92 9.24 -3.35
C HIS A 75 -14.82 10.67 -3.89
N SER A 76 -14.02 11.54 -3.26
CA SER A 76 -13.64 12.86 -3.75
C SER A 76 -12.18 12.86 -4.23
N ARG A 77 -11.81 13.83 -5.09
CA ARG A 77 -10.44 13.95 -5.60
C ARG A 77 -9.53 14.51 -4.51
N ASN A 78 -8.47 13.78 -4.17
CA ASN A 78 -7.38 14.27 -3.34
C ASN A 78 -6.36 15.04 -4.18
N GLN A 79 -5.84 16.13 -3.64
CA GLN A 79 -4.68 16.81 -4.20
C GLN A 79 -3.42 16.01 -3.88
N ARG A 80 -2.41 16.00 -4.76
CA ARG A 80 -1.17 15.25 -4.51
C ARG A 80 -0.41 15.88 -3.34
N GLU A 81 0.20 15.05 -2.49
CA GLU A 81 0.94 15.54 -1.32
C GLU A 81 2.16 16.39 -1.72
N ARG A 82 2.84 16.03 -2.82
CA ARG A 82 3.94 16.84 -3.40
C ARG A 82 3.52 18.28 -3.76
N ASP A 83 2.25 18.49 -4.09
CA ASP A 83 1.73 19.80 -4.50
C ASP A 83 1.42 20.69 -3.28
N ARG A 84 1.39 20.13 -2.07
CA ARG A 84 1.07 20.85 -0.83
C ARG A 84 2.30 21.37 -0.08
N LEU A 85 3.52 21.14 -0.58
CA LEU A 85 4.79 21.42 0.11
C LEU A 85 4.84 20.85 1.55
N ARG A 86 3.97 19.89 1.85
CA ARG A 86 3.77 19.32 3.19
C ARG A 86 3.34 17.88 3.03
N VAL A 87 4.30 16.98 3.29
CA VAL A 87 4.07 15.54 3.35
C VAL A 87 3.16 15.26 4.55
N LYS A 88 2.06 14.54 4.34
CA LYS A 88 1.20 14.14 5.46
C LYS A 88 1.81 12.88 6.10
N GLY A 89 1.59 12.67 7.41
CA GLY A 89 2.30 11.65 8.18
C GLY A 89 2.18 10.18 7.73
N ARG A 90 1.41 9.87 6.67
CA ARG A 90 1.28 8.51 6.12
C ARG A 90 2.44 8.10 5.21
N THR A 91 3.34 9.03 4.90
CA THR A 91 4.50 8.84 4.01
C THR A 91 5.81 8.87 4.83
N HIS A 92 5.76 8.67 6.15
CA HIS A 92 6.92 8.72 7.07
C HIS A 92 7.03 7.45 7.94
N GLU A 93 6.34 6.36 7.59
CA GLU A 93 6.50 5.06 8.28
C GLU A 93 7.60 4.21 7.63
#